data_AF-A0A832JRC8-F1
#
_entry.id   AF-A0A832JRC8-F1
#
_cell.length_a   1.000
_cell.length_b   1.000
_cell.length_c   1.000
_cell.angle_alpha   90.00
_cell.angle_beta   90.00
_cell.angle_gamma   90.00
#
_symmetry.space_group_name_H-M   'P 1'
#
loop_
_entity.id
_entity.type
_entity.pdbx_description
1 polymer ?
#
loop_
_entity_poly.entity_id
_entity_poly.type
_entity_poly.pdbx_seq_one_letter_code
_entity_poly.pdbx_strand_id
1 'polypeptide(L)'
;SPFTLKLELDKSRLLTPPKPGETADIDVIIPPMNTGLQPGPILSEFGKMKIPTRIDGGTIWIARETVVARAGEVIQPALASLLAKLEIGAVYRSINLIMAFDGDVKIPGELLHIDVEGSKKSLADAYSLALTLAIRVFYVVPETAAAIIREAYLGALALSTQTGYVTRENIGQILAQAFRQASLIKSFVESRAS
;
A
#
# COMPACT_ATOMS: atom_id res chain seq x y z
N SER A 1 16.14 -23.12 -2.31
CA SER A 1 16.02 -22.87 -0.86
C SER A 1 14.56 -22.87 -0.48
N PRO A 2 14.18 -23.46 0.67
CA PRO A 2 12.82 -23.46 1.18
C PRO A 2 12.14 -22.09 1.22
N PHE A 3 12.89 -21.03 1.53
CA PHE A 3 12.38 -19.66 1.62
C PHE A 3 11.97 -19.10 0.27
N THR A 4 12.78 -19.32 -0.77
CA THR A 4 12.44 -18.91 -2.14
C THR A 4 11.16 -19.60 -2.61
N LEU A 5 11.02 -20.89 -2.31
CA LEU A 5 9.83 -21.66 -2.68
C LEU A 5 8.58 -21.14 -1.95
N LYS A 6 8.68 -20.85 -0.65
CA LYS A 6 7.60 -20.22 0.11
C LYS A 6 7.22 -18.85 -0.46
N LEU A 7 8.20 -18.03 -0.83
CA LEU A 7 7.96 -16.70 -1.42
C LEU A 7 7.23 -16.79 -2.77
N GLU A 8 7.61 -17.74 -3.62
CA GLU A 8 6.92 -17.95 -4.90
C GLU A 8 5.49 -18.49 -4.70
N LEU A 9 5.28 -19.40 -3.73
CA LEU A 9 3.96 -19.89 -3.38
C LEU A 9 3.04 -18.80 -2.81
N ASP A 10 3.59 -17.88 -2.02
CA ASP A 10 2.83 -16.76 -1.45
C ASP A 10 2.42 -15.74 -2.51
N LYS A 11 3.19 -15.60 -3.58
CA LYS A 11 2.81 -14.82 -4.78
C LYS A 11 1.76 -15.54 -5.61
N SER A 12 1.80 -16.87 -5.69
CA SER A 12 0.89 -17.68 -6.51
C SER A 12 -0.46 -17.96 -5.82
N ARG A 13 -1.15 -16.90 -5.36
CA ARG A 13 -2.54 -17.03 -4.90
C ARG A 13 -3.44 -17.14 -6.12
N LEU A 14 -4.14 -18.26 -6.25
CA LEU A 14 -5.06 -18.47 -7.35
C LEU A 14 -6.46 -18.04 -6.93
N LEU A 15 -7.08 -17.19 -7.75
CA LEU A 15 -8.48 -16.86 -7.60
C LEU A 15 -9.30 -18.00 -8.20
N THR A 16 -10.13 -18.65 -7.39
CA THR A 16 -10.89 -19.85 -7.80
C THR A 16 -12.38 -19.67 -7.57
N PRO A 17 -13.23 -20.40 -8.32
CA PRO A 17 -14.67 -20.38 -8.09
C PRO A 17 -15.02 -20.85 -6.66
N PRO A 18 -15.99 -20.18 -6.02
CA PRO A 18 -16.40 -20.50 -4.65
C PRO A 18 -17.16 -21.83 -4.60
N LYS A 19 -17.05 -22.55 -3.50
CA LYS A 19 -17.97 -23.66 -3.19
C LYS A 19 -19.27 -23.13 -2.56
N PRO A 20 -20.36 -23.91 -2.60
CA PRO A 20 -21.62 -23.54 -1.95
C PRO A 20 -21.41 -23.20 -0.47
N GLY A 21 -21.80 -21.98 -0.06
CA GLY A 21 -21.70 -21.53 1.33
C GLY A 21 -20.32 -20.98 1.75
N GLU A 22 -19.36 -20.85 0.84
CA GLU A 22 -18.11 -20.13 1.11
C GLU A 22 -18.33 -18.60 1.12
N THR A 23 -17.50 -17.90 1.88
CA THR A 23 -17.49 -16.43 1.95
C THR A 23 -16.62 -15.86 0.84
N ALA A 24 -17.04 -14.76 0.21
CA ALA A 24 -16.25 -14.08 -0.81
C ALA A 24 -15.04 -13.35 -0.18
N ASP A 25 -13.83 -13.57 -0.69
CA ASP A 25 -12.62 -12.85 -0.23
C ASP A 25 -12.48 -11.48 -0.90
N ILE A 26 -13.11 -11.31 -2.06
CA ILE A 26 -13.11 -10.09 -2.87
C ILE A 26 -14.52 -9.76 -3.33
N ASP A 27 -14.71 -8.53 -3.82
CA ASP A 27 -15.94 -8.19 -4.54
C ASP A 27 -16.03 -9.03 -5.81
N VAL A 28 -17.12 -9.81 -5.92
CA VAL A 28 -17.35 -10.70 -7.06
C VAL A 28 -18.09 -9.93 -8.13
N ILE A 29 -17.40 -9.68 -9.23
CA ILE A 29 -17.91 -8.89 -10.35
C ILE A 29 -17.99 -9.79 -11.58
N ILE A 30 -19.18 -9.79 -12.21
CA ILE A 30 -19.40 -10.53 -13.45
C ILE A 30 -19.31 -9.54 -14.62
N PRO A 31 -18.29 -9.65 -15.50
CA PRO A 31 -18.15 -8.77 -16.65
C PRO A 31 -19.16 -9.12 -17.75
N PRO A 32 -19.47 -8.19 -18.67
CA PRO A 32 -20.29 -8.45 -19.84
C PRO A 32 -19.58 -9.44 -20.78
N MET A 33 -20.14 -10.63 -20.93
CA MET A 33 -19.52 -11.74 -21.67
C MET A 33 -20.58 -12.69 -22.25
N ASN A 34 -20.24 -13.40 -23.32
CA ASN A 34 -21.01 -14.56 -23.79
C ASN A 34 -20.82 -15.72 -22.82
N THR A 35 -21.90 -16.20 -22.20
CA THR A 35 -21.79 -17.35 -21.29
C THR A 35 -21.69 -18.69 -22.05
N GLY A 36 -22.04 -18.73 -23.34
CA GLY A 36 -22.11 -19.97 -24.12
C GLY A 36 -23.21 -20.95 -23.66
N LEU A 37 -23.99 -20.59 -22.63
CA LEU A 37 -25.05 -21.41 -22.07
C LEU A 37 -26.34 -21.24 -22.89
N GLN A 38 -27.05 -22.34 -23.12
CA GLN A 38 -28.33 -22.31 -23.82
C GLN A 38 -29.45 -21.75 -22.92
N PRO A 39 -30.41 -20.98 -23.48
CA PRO A 39 -31.54 -20.47 -22.75
C PRO A 39 -32.43 -21.62 -22.26
N GLY A 40 -32.61 -21.69 -20.94
CA GLY A 40 -33.34 -22.76 -20.25
C GLY A 40 -33.62 -22.38 -18.79
N PRO A 41 -33.76 -23.33 -17.85
CA PRO A 41 -34.03 -23.02 -16.44
C PRO A 41 -32.94 -22.14 -15.78
N ILE A 42 -31.73 -22.14 -16.34
CA ILE A 42 -30.61 -21.29 -15.92
C ILE A 42 -30.93 -19.80 -16.09
N LEU A 43 -31.76 -19.42 -17.09
CA LEU A 43 -32.16 -18.01 -17.29
C LEU A 43 -32.92 -17.46 -16.07
N SER A 44 -33.72 -18.29 -15.41
CA SER A 44 -34.41 -17.92 -14.17
C SER A 44 -33.45 -17.74 -12.99
N GLU A 45 -32.31 -18.44 -12.98
CA GLU A 45 -31.27 -18.26 -11.95
C GLU A 45 -30.54 -16.93 -12.11
N PHE A 46 -30.18 -16.54 -13.33
CA PHE A 46 -29.59 -15.21 -13.62
C PHE A 46 -30.53 -14.08 -13.19
N GLY A 47 -31.83 -14.20 -13.46
CA GLY A 47 -32.85 -13.23 -13.05
C GLY A 47 -33.00 -13.09 -11.54
N LYS A 48 -32.96 -14.21 -10.78
CA LYS A 48 -32.99 -14.19 -9.30
C LYS A 48 -31.79 -13.46 -8.71
N MET A 49 -30.64 -13.56 -9.35
CA MET A 49 -29.40 -12.90 -8.91
C MET A 49 -29.26 -11.47 -9.45
N LYS A 50 -30.32 -10.90 -10.04
CA LYS A 50 -30.34 -9.54 -10.62
C LYS A 50 -29.28 -9.31 -11.70
N ILE A 51 -28.79 -10.39 -12.33
CA ILE A 51 -27.83 -10.30 -13.42
C ILE A 51 -28.61 -10.03 -14.71
N PRO A 52 -28.36 -8.90 -15.39
CA PRO A 52 -29.05 -8.52 -16.60
C PRO A 52 -28.49 -9.31 -17.79
N THR A 53 -29.32 -10.15 -18.38
CA THR A 53 -28.92 -11.02 -19.50
C THR A 53 -29.79 -10.77 -20.73
N ARG A 54 -29.20 -10.92 -21.92
CA ARG A 54 -29.88 -10.89 -23.22
C ARG A 54 -29.65 -12.22 -23.94
N ILE A 55 -30.61 -12.66 -24.74
CA ILE A 55 -30.42 -13.82 -25.62
C ILE A 55 -29.83 -13.33 -26.94
N ASP A 56 -28.68 -13.86 -27.33
CA ASP A 56 -27.99 -13.51 -28.57
C ASP A 56 -27.47 -14.79 -29.25
N GLY A 57 -27.83 -15.00 -30.52
CA GLY A 57 -27.40 -16.17 -31.30
C GLY A 57 -27.75 -17.55 -30.70
N GLY A 58 -28.77 -17.65 -29.85
CA GLY A 58 -29.13 -18.90 -29.16
C GLY A 58 -28.35 -19.19 -27.87
N THR A 59 -27.54 -18.24 -27.39
CA THR A 59 -26.79 -18.31 -26.13
C THR A 59 -27.14 -17.13 -25.20
N ILE A 60 -26.93 -17.30 -23.89
CA ILE A 60 -27.15 -16.24 -22.89
C ILE A 60 -25.95 -15.30 -22.87
N TRP A 61 -26.19 -14.00 -23.04
CA TRP A 61 -25.20 -12.93 -23.00
C TRP A 61 -25.42 -12.04 -21.78
N ILE A 62 -24.36 -11.71 -21.03
CA ILE A 62 -24.44 -10.76 -19.90
C ILE A 62 -24.32 -9.33 -20.42
N ALA A 63 -25.35 -8.51 -20.19
CA ALA A 63 -25.49 -7.21 -20.85
C ALA A 63 -24.70 -6.08 -20.19
N ARG A 64 -24.55 -6.10 -18.86
CA ARG A 64 -23.75 -5.13 -18.11
C ARG A 64 -23.01 -5.81 -16.96
N GLU A 65 -21.89 -5.21 -16.60
CA GLU A 65 -21.14 -5.57 -15.41
C GLU A 65 -22.04 -5.45 -14.16
N THR A 66 -22.03 -6.48 -13.31
CA THR A 66 -22.87 -6.53 -12.10
C THR A 66 -22.07 -7.14 -10.95
N VAL A 67 -22.08 -6.47 -9.80
CA VAL A 67 -21.53 -6.99 -8.55
C VAL A 67 -22.55 -7.94 -7.94
N VAL A 68 -22.18 -9.21 -7.77
CA VAL A 68 -23.09 -10.26 -7.30
C VAL A 68 -22.90 -10.64 -5.83
N ALA A 69 -21.72 -10.36 -5.29
CA ALA A 69 -21.41 -10.50 -3.87
C ALA A 69 -20.29 -9.51 -3.51
N ARG A 70 -20.32 -8.95 -2.30
CA ARG A 70 -19.21 -8.14 -1.78
C ARG A 70 -18.24 -8.99 -0.96
N ALA A 71 -17.01 -8.51 -0.80
CA ALA A 71 -16.04 -9.13 0.11
C ALA A 71 -16.65 -9.28 1.52
N GLY A 72 -16.58 -10.50 2.08
CA GLY A 72 -17.16 -10.87 3.36
C GLY A 72 -18.61 -11.37 3.31
N GLU A 73 -19.26 -11.40 2.14
CA GLU A 73 -20.62 -11.94 2.00
C GLU A 73 -20.61 -13.46 1.75
N VAL A 74 -21.59 -14.17 2.32
CA VAL A 74 -21.76 -15.62 2.12
C VAL A 74 -22.40 -15.88 0.76
N ILE A 75 -21.72 -16.66 -0.08
CA ILE A 75 -22.17 -16.97 -1.43
C ILE A 75 -23.19 -18.09 -1.38
N GLN A 76 -24.42 -17.78 -1.83
CA GLN A 76 -25.49 -18.77 -1.88
C GLN A 76 -25.14 -19.93 -2.85
N PRO A 77 -25.61 -21.17 -2.57
CA PRO A 77 -25.31 -22.34 -3.41
C PRO A 77 -25.62 -22.17 -4.91
N ALA A 78 -26.70 -21.47 -5.23
CA ALA A 78 -27.08 -21.17 -6.62
C ALA A 78 -26.07 -20.23 -7.30
N LEU A 79 -25.59 -19.20 -6.58
CA LEU A 79 -24.58 -18.28 -7.09
C LEU A 79 -23.22 -18.96 -7.26
N ALA A 80 -22.82 -19.80 -6.30
CA ALA A 80 -21.57 -20.56 -6.39
C ALA A 80 -21.55 -21.49 -7.61
N SER A 81 -22.65 -22.19 -7.87
CA SER A 81 -22.78 -23.07 -9.03
C SER A 81 -22.71 -22.32 -10.36
N LEU A 82 -23.25 -21.10 -10.41
CA LEU A 82 -23.21 -20.23 -11.59
C LEU A 82 -21.80 -19.67 -11.80
N LEU A 83 -21.14 -19.18 -10.76
CA LEU A 83 -19.75 -18.69 -10.82
C LEU A 83 -18.78 -19.80 -11.24
N ALA A 84 -18.99 -21.03 -10.77
CA ALA A 84 -18.22 -22.20 -11.20
C ALA A 84 -18.39 -22.50 -12.69
N LYS A 85 -19.60 -22.37 -13.25
CA LYS A 85 -19.87 -22.57 -14.68
C LYS A 85 -19.30 -21.44 -15.55
N LEU A 86 -19.21 -20.22 -15.02
CA LEU A 86 -18.62 -19.07 -15.70
C LEU A 86 -17.10 -18.97 -15.49
N GLU A 87 -16.51 -19.88 -14.71
CA GLU A 87 -15.10 -19.86 -14.29
C GLU A 87 -14.67 -18.53 -13.63
N ILE A 88 -15.62 -17.83 -13.00
CA ILE A 88 -15.37 -16.59 -12.27
C ILE A 88 -14.97 -16.93 -10.84
N GLY A 89 -13.76 -16.53 -10.46
CA GLY A 89 -13.25 -16.77 -9.12
C GLY A 89 -13.71 -15.72 -8.10
N ALA A 90 -13.95 -16.18 -6.88
CA ALA A 90 -14.39 -15.34 -5.75
C ALA A 90 -13.56 -15.56 -4.47
N VAL A 91 -12.81 -16.66 -4.42
CA VAL A 91 -12.07 -17.11 -3.22
C VAL A 91 -10.62 -17.36 -3.58
N TYR A 92 -9.70 -16.80 -2.79
CA TYR A 92 -8.28 -17.04 -2.94
C TYR A 92 -7.93 -18.41 -2.36
N ARG A 93 -7.33 -19.26 -3.20
CA ARG A 93 -6.69 -20.49 -2.74
C ARG A 93 -5.20 -20.30 -2.76
N SER A 94 -4.60 -20.48 -1.58
CA SER A 94 -3.17 -20.50 -1.38
C SER A 94 -2.73 -21.88 -0.94
N ILE A 95 -1.51 -22.24 -1.28
CA ILE A 95 -0.88 -23.46 -0.79
C ILE A 95 -0.20 -23.12 0.54
N ASN A 96 -0.69 -23.71 1.62
CA ASN A 96 -0.11 -23.52 2.95
C ASN A 96 1.01 -24.54 3.18
N LEU A 97 2.23 -24.03 3.34
CA LEU A 97 3.40 -24.85 3.61
C LEU A 97 3.53 -25.07 5.12
N ILE A 98 3.45 -26.33 5.57
CA ILE A 98 3.47 -26.68 7.00
C ILE A 98 4.91 -26.76 7.52
N MET A 99 5.83 -27.29 6.71
CA MET A 99 7.21 -27.54 7.09
C MET A 99 8.08 -27.65 5.86
N ALA A 100 9.33 -27.20 5.96
CA ALA A 100 10.36 -27.48 4.98
C ALA A 100 11.58 -28.13 5.63
N PHE A 101 12.28 -28.93 4.84
CA PHE A 101 13.53 -29.57 5.21
C PHE A 101 14.64 -28.93 4.38
N ASP A 102 15.69 -28.44 5.05
CA ASP A 102 16.93 -27.97 4.42
C ASP A 102 18.09 -28.78 4.99
N GLY A 103 18.45 -29.87 4.30
CA GLY A 103 19.34 -30.90 4.85
C GLY A 103 18.77 -31.49 6.15
N ASP A 104 19.51 -31.33 7.26
CA ASP A 104 19.11 -31.80 8.59
C ASP A 104 18.25 -30.79 9.37
N VAL A 105 18.06 -29.57 8.84
CA VAL A 105 17.31 -28.51 9.52
C VAL A 105 15.82 -28.61 9.15
N LYS A 106 14.98 -28.78 10.18
CA LYS A 106 13.53 -28.71 10.07
C LYS A 106 13.08 -27.29 10.32
N ILE A 107 12.48 -26.65 9.32
CA ILE A 107 11.99 -25.28 9.42
C ILE A 107 10.46 -25.32 9.40
N PRO A 108 9.78 -24.94 10.49
CA PRO A 108 8.32 -24.82 10.50
C PRO A 108 7.86 -23.73 9.53
N GLY A 109 6.69 -23.91 8.93
CA GLY A 109 6.11 -23.00 7.93
C GLY A 109 5.99 -21.54 8.39
N GLU A 110 5.78 -21.34 9.69
CA GLU A 110 5.70 -20.01 10.31
C GLU A 110 7.01 -19.23 10.22
N LEU A 111 8.15 -19.90 10.35
CA LEU A 111 9.48 -19.28 10.24
C LEU A 111 9.91 -19.06 8.79
N LEU A 112 9.24 -19.69 7.82
CA LEU A 112 9.49 -19.48 6.39
C LEU A 112 8.81 -18.22 5.85
N HIS A 113 7.90 -17.63 6.63
CA HIS A 113 7.25 -16.38 6.25
C HIS A 113 8.19 -15.20 6.53
N ILE A 114 8.87 -14.74 5.48
CA ILE A 114 9.75 -13.56 5.55
C ILE A 114 9.01 -12.36 4.96
N ASP A 115 8.79 -11.34 5.78
CA ASP A 115 8.39 -10.02 5.32
C ASP A 115 9.62 -9.26 4.79
N VAL A 116 9.80 -9.30 3.47
CA VAL A 116 10.90 -8.64 2.79
C VAL A 116 10.82 -7.11 2.92
N GLU A 117 9.60 -6.55 2.84
CA GLU A 117 9.40 -5.10 2.92
C GLU A 117 9.63 -4.59 4.34
N GLY A 118 9.12 -5.30 5.35
CA GLY A 118 9.39 -4.99 6.76
C GLY A 118 10.88 -5.06 7.09
N SER A 119 11.59 -6.06 6.58
CA SER A 119 13.04 -6.20 6.77
C SER A 119 13.81 -5.05 6.12
N LYS A 120 13.44 -4.65 4.90
CA LYS A 120 14.06 -3.53 4.18
C LYS A 120 13.84 -2.21 4.92
N LYS A 121 12.63 -1.98 5.43
CA LYS A 121 12.30 -0.80 6.23
C LYS A 121 13.12 -0.76 7.51
N SER A 122 13.17 -1.86 8.26
CA SER A 122 13.98 -1.95 9.49
C SER A 122 15.46 -1.67 9.23
N LEU A 123 16.00 -2.13 8.11
CA LEU A 123 17.40 -1.88 7.74
C LEU A 123 17.63 -0.39 7.41
N ALA A 124 16.72 0.23 6.65
CA ALA A 124 16.79 1.65 6.33
C ALA A 124 16.67 2.55 7.58
N ASP A 125 15.79 2.17 8.51
CA ASP A 125 15.61 2.86 9.79
C ASP A 125 16.89 2.74 10.65
N ALA A 126 17.45 1.53 10.76
CA ALA A 126 18.71 1.31 11.49
C ALA A 126 19.87 2.12 10.90
N TYR A 127 19.99 2.17 9.57
CA TYR A 127 21.00 2.98 8.89
C TYR A 127 20.82 4.47 9.18
N SER A 128 19.59 4.97 9.10
CA SER A 128 19.28 6.38 9.35
C SER A 128 19.58 6.79 10.80
N LEU A 129 19.28 5.90 11.75
CA LEU A 129 19.62 6.09 13.16
C LEU A 129 21.14 6.11 13.39
N ALA A 130 21.86 5.17 12.80
CA ALA A 130 23.32 5.12 12.90
C ALA A 130 23.97 6.37 12.31
N LEU A 131 23.51 6.82 11.13
CA LEU A 131 24.01 8.03 10.48
C LEU A 131 23.75 9.28 11.35
N THR A 132 22.54 9.40 11.88
CA THR A 132 22.17 10.51 12.77
C THR A 132 23.03 10.52 14.03
N LEU A 133 23.26 9.36 14.64
CA LEU A 133 24.13 9.22 15.80
C LEU A 133 25.56 9.66 15.46
N ALA A 134 26.11 9.18 14.35
CA ALA A 134 27.46 9.52 13.90
C ALA A 134 27.63 11.03 13.68
N ILE A 135 26.65 11.69 13.05
CA ILE A 135 26.65 13.15 12.85
C ILE A 135 26.62 13.87 14.21
N ARG A 136 25.75 13.46 15.13
CA ARG A 136 25.59 14.11 16.45
C ARG A 136 26.82 14.01 17.35
N VAL A 137 27.58 12.93 17.25
CA VAL A 137 28.83 12.76 18.00
C VAL A 137 30.05 13.32 17.24
N PHE A 138 29.83 14.00 16.11
CA PHE A 138 30.87 14.55 15.24
C PHE A 138 31.89 13.51 14.77
N TYR A 139 31.44 12.27 14.51
CA TYR A 139 32.30 11.22 13.97
C TYR A 139 32.53 11.43 12.47
N VAL A 140 33.72 11.91 12.11
CA VAL A 140 34.05 12.34 10.75
C VAL A 140 34.53 11.15 9.91
N VAL A 141 33.67 10.74 8.97
CA VAL A 141 33.97 9.81 7.89
C VAL A 141 33.46 10.40 6.56
N PRO A 142 33.93 9.94 5.38
CA PRO A 142 33.52 10.51 4.10
C PRO A 142 31.99 10.64 3.92
N GLU A 143 31.23 9.71 4.49
CA GLU A 143 29.77 9.65 4.45
C GLU A 143 29.09 10.70 5.34
N THR A 144 29.72 11.08 6.45
CA THR A 144 29.15 12.03 7.44
C THR A 144 29.75 13.42 7.34
N ALA A 145 30.95 13.57 6.78
CA ALA A 145 31.73 14.81 6.78
C ALA A 145 30.95 15.99 6.19
N ALA A 146 30.34 15.82 5.02
CA ALA A 146 29.56 16.87 4.37
C ALA A 146 28.35 17.30 5.21
N ALA A 147 27.66 16.34 5.84
CA ALA A 147 26.51 16.60 6.68
C ALA A 147 26.90 17.38 7.95
N ILE A 148 27.98 16.96 8.61
CA ILE A 148 28.52 17.61 9.82
C ILE A 148 28.91 19.06 9.50
N ILE A 149 29.66 19.30 8.42
CA ILE A 149 30.09 20.65 8.02
C ILE A 149 28.88 21.54 7.74
N ARG A 150 27.87 21.00 7.03
CA ARG A 150 26.65 21.74 6.71
C ARG A 150 25.86 22.10 7.98
N GLU A 151 25.69 21.16 8.91
CA GLU A 151 24.99 21.44 10.17
C GLU A 151 25.73 22.49 11.00
N ALA A 152 27.06 22.39 11.10
CA ALA A 152 27.88 23.38 11.80
C ALA A 152 27.74 24.78 11.16
N TYR A 153 27.79 24.87 9.84
CA TYR A 153 27.62 26.12 9.10
C TYR A 153 26.23 26.74 9.33
N LEU A 154 25.17 25.93 9.20
CA LEU A 154 23.79 26.40 9.42
C LEU A 154 23.57 26.82 10.88
N GLY A 155 24.14 26.09 11.84
CA GLY A 155 24.08 26.44 13.26
C GLY A 155 24.78 27.77 13.55
N ALA A 156 25.97 27.99 13.00
CA ALA A 156 26.69 29.25 13.14
C ALA A 156 25.94 30.42 12.48
N LEU A 157 25.37 30.21 11.29
CA LEU A 157 24.56 31.21 10.59
C LEU A 157 23.30 31.59 11.39
N ALA A 158 22.61 30.60 11.96
CA ALA A 158 21.44 30.81 12.81
C ALA A 158 21.80 31.59 14.08
N LEU A 159 22.92 31.27 14.73
CA LEU A 159 23.38 31.99 15.91
C LEU A 159 23.76 33.44 15.57
N SER A 160 24.47 33.65 14.46
CA SER A 160 24.89 34.96 13.98
C SER A 160 23.69 35.87 13.66
N THR A 161 22.67 35.33 12.97
CA THR A 161 21.44 36.08 12.68
C THR A 161 20.64 36.44 13.93
N GLN A 162 20.51 35.52 14.90
CA GLN A 162 19.80 35.77 16.15
C GLN A 162 20.50 36.78 17.06
N THR A 163 21.83 36.77 17.09
CA THR A 163 22.63 37.72 17.88
C THR A 163 22.76 39.09 17.20
N GLY A 164 22.28 39.24 15.96
CA GLY A 164 22.43 40.47 15.18
C GLY A 164 23.87 40.71 14.69
N TYR A 165 24.71 39.68 14.72
CA TYR A 165 26.07 39.76 14.21
C TYR A 165 26.04 39.78 12.67
N VAL A 166 26.46 40.87 12.07
CA VAL A 166 26.34 41.08 10.62
C VAL A 166 27.56 40.47 9.91
N THR A 167 27.30 39.48 9.05
CA THR A 167 28.25 38.90 8.12
C THR A 167 27.80 39.13 6.68
N ARG A 168 28.69 38.89 5.71
CA ARG A 168 28.34 39.01 4.29
C ARG A 168 27.25 38.04 3.88
N GLU A 169 27.20 36.86 4.49
CA GLU A 169 26.20 35.83 4.16
C GLU A 169 24.81 36.11 4.73
N ASN A 170 24.71 36.83 5.86
CA ASN A 170 23.45 36.94 6.60
C ASN A 170 22.80 38.33 6.57
N ILE A 171 23.49 39.36 6.05
CA ILE A 171 23.01 40.74 6.04
C ILE A 171 21.61 40.88 5.40
N GLY A 172 21.37 40.18 4.28
CA GLY A 172 20.07 40.20 3.62
C GLY A 172 18.96 39.57 4.48
N GLN A 173 19.28 38.49 5.20
CA GLN A 173 18.33 37.82 6.09
C GLN A 173 17.99 38.70 7.30
N ILE A 174 18.99 39.33 7.92
CA ILE A 174 18.81 40.24 9.06
C ILE A 174 17.95 41.44 8.65
N LEU A 175 18.25 42.08 7.52
CA LEU A 175 17.47 43.23 7.03
C LEU A 175 16.02 42.84 6.71
N ALA A 176 15.81 41.70 6.06
CA ALA A 176 14.48 41.20 5.78
C ALA A 176 13.69 40.89 7.07
N GLN A 177 14.35 40.34 8.09
CA GLN A 177 13.72 40.08 9.39
C GLN A 177 13.37 41.37 10.12
N ALA A 178 14.28 42.35 10.16
CA ALA A 178 14.03 43.66 10.75
C ALA A 178 12.87 44.39 10.06
N PHE A 179 12.83 44.35 8.72
CA PHE A 179 11.73 44.95 7.95
C PHE A 179 10.37 44.31 8.26
N ARG A 180 10.32 42.98 8.35
CA ARG A 180 9.11 42.24 8.76
C ARG A 180 8.65 42.65 10.16
N GLN A 181 9.58 42.69 11.12
CA GLN A 181 9.25 43.11 12.50
C GLN A 181 8.74 44.55 12.56
N ALA A 182 9.37 45.48 11.85
CA ALA A 182 8.93 46.88 11.79
C ALA A 182 7.52 47.01 11.17
N SER A 183 7.25 46.25 10.11
CA SER A 183 5.94 46.25 9.45
C SER A 183 4.83 45.66 10.34
N LEU A 184 5.15 44.64 11.13
CA LEU A 184 4.23 44.08 12.13
C LEU A 184 3.94 45.08 13.25
N ILE A 185 4.96 45.75 13.78
CA ILE A 185 4.75 46.77 14.83
C ILE A 185 3.88 47.91 14.27
N LYS A 186 4.14 48.34 13.04
CA LYS A 186 3.35 49.38 12.37
C LYS A 186 1.86 48.99 12.31
N SER A 187 1.53 47.78 11.86
CA SER A 187 0.13 47.35 11.78
C SER A 187 -0.53 47.18 13.16
N PHE A 188 0.21 46.78 14.18
CA PHE A 188 -0.29 46.73 15.56
C PHE A 188 -0.59 48.13 16.13
N VAL A 189 0.21 49.14 15.79
CA VAL A 189 -0.03 50.52 16.22
C VAL A 189 -1.24 51.10 15.49
N GLU A 190 -1.35 50.89 14.17
CA GLU A 190 -2.47 51.37 13.36
C GLU A 190 -3.82 50.77 13.81
N SER A 191 -3.85 49.48 14.15
CA SER A 191 -5.06 48.80 14.64
C SER A 191 -5.49 49.20 16.06
N ARG A 192 -4.59 49.72 16.89
CA ARG A 192 -4.92 50.27 18.23
C ARG A 192 -5.25 51.76 18.21
N ALA A 193 -4.87 52.49 17.16
CA ALA A 193 -5.18 53.89 16.97
C ALA A 193 -6.56 54.12 16.31
N SER A 194 -7.23 53.04 15.91
CA SER A 194 -8.60 52.98 15.38
C SER A 194 -9.57 52.49 16.46
#